data_AF-A0A7V4JGV4-F1
#
_entry.id   AF-A0A7V4JGV4-F1
#
_cell.length_a   1.000
_cell.length_b   1.000
_cell.length_c   1.000
_cell.angle_alpha   90.00
_cell.angle_beta   90.00
_cell.angle_gamma   90.00
#
_symmetry.space_group_name_H-M   'P 1'
#
loop_
_entity.id
_entity.type
_entity.pdbx_description
1 polymer ?
#
loop_
_entity_poly.entity_id
_entity_poly.type
_entity_poly.pdbx_seq_one_letter_code
_entity_poly.pdbx_strand_id
1 'polypeptide(L)'
;GVAWGASAVWAKKMLSGPQVDVLNLSGWQMLFGSVPLVLVAAVIPSHHVAWASAFVGALGYNVFVATALAWLLWLYVIKLLPAGLASMGTLMTPVIGIVASVIQMGERLEGLEGAGIGLVLLSLFLLVVEGLLPRKRPATPETG
;
A
#
# COMPACT_ATOMS: atom_id res chain seq x y z
N GLY A 1 2.64 0.72 10.05
CA GLY A 1 1.17 0.89 10.03
C GLY A 1 0.78 2.36 10.12
N VAL A 2 0.94 2.98 11.29
CA VAL A 2 0.47 4.35 11.59
C VAL A 2 0.98 5.41 10.61
N ALA A 3 2.27 5.38 10.26
CA ALA A 3 2.85 6.33 9.30
C ALA A 3 2.17 6.28 7.92
N TRP A 4 1.82 5.07 7.44
CA TRP A 4 1.21 4.87 6.13
C TRP A 4 -0.27 5.31 6.11
N GLY A 5 -1.01 5.00 7.18
CA GLY A 5 -2.39 5.46 7.35
C GLY A 5 -2.47 6.99 7.48
N ALA A 6 -1.54 7.59 8.23
CA ALA A 6 -1.44 9.05 8.33
C ALA A 6 -1.13 9.70 6.98
N SER A 7 -0.22 9.11 6.18
CA SER A 7 0.08 9.58 4.82
C SER A 7 -1.14 9.57 3.89
N ALA A 8 -1.99 8.55 3.95
CA ALA A 8 -3.20 8.49 3.11
C ALA A 8 -4.21 9.59 3.47
N VAL A 9 -4.40 9.86 4.76
CA VAL A 9 -5.28 10.95 5.24
C VAL A 9 -4.69 12.32 4.89
N TRP A 10 -3.38 12.48 5.06
CA TRP A 10 -2.68 13.73 4.74
C TRP A 10 -2.68 14.03 3.24
N ALA A 11 -2.47 13.01 2.39
CA ALA A 11 -2.55 13.13 0.94
C ALA A 11 -3.93 13.66 0.52
N LYS A 12 -5.01 13.13 1.10
CA LYS A 12 -6.37 13.61 0.85
C LYS A 12 -6.56 15.07 1.27
N LYS A 13 -6.05 15.47 2.44
CA LYS A 13 -6.12 16.86 2.93
C LYS A 13 -5.34 17.82 2.03
N MET A 14 -4.19 17.39 1.51
CA MET A 14 -3.38 18.17 0.57
C MET A 14 -4.04 18.31 -0.80
N LEU A 15 -4.70 17.25 -1.27
CA LEU A 15 -5.47 17.21 -2.53
C LEU A 15 -6.74 18.08 -2.50
N SER A 16 -7.26 18.39 -1.31
CA SER A 16 -8.42 19.29 -1.13
C SER A 16 -8.02 20.76 -0.92
N GLY A 17 -6.72 21.09 -0.86
CA GLY A 17 -6.19 22.45 -0.73
C GLY A 17 -5.73 23.08 -2.05
N PRO A 18 -5.18 24.31 -2.04
CA PRO A 18 -4.79 25.04 -3.25
C PRO A 18 -3.69 24.29 -4.03
N GLN A 19 -3.99 23.91 -5.28
CA GLN A 19 -3.10 23.51 -6.41
C GLN A 19 -1.71 22.91 -6.11
N VAL A 20 -1.51 22.15 -5.03
CA VAL A 20 -0.30 21.34 -4.88
C VAL A 20 -0.46 20.12 -5.76
N ASP A 21 0.27 20.09 -6.88
CA ASP A 21 0.35 18.90 -7.71
C ASP A 21 1.03 17.78 -6.92
N VAL A 22 0.21 16.91 -6.33
CA VAL A 22 0.64 15.79 -5.51
C VAL A 22 1.54 14.83 -6.29
N LEU A 23 1.39 14.77 -7.62
CA LEU A 23 2.31 13.98 -8.44
C LEU A 23 3.70 14.62 -8.48
N ASN A 24 3.77 15.92 -8.71
CA ASN A 24 5.03 16.68 -8.69
C ASN A 24 5.71 16.58 -7.31
N LEU A 25 4.96 16.77 -6.22
CA LEU A 25 5.50 16.66 -4.87
C LEU A 25 6.01 15.25 -4.55
N SER A 26 5.23 14.22 -4.91
CA SER A 26 5.64 12.82 -4.70
C SER A 26 6.87 12.47 -5.54
N GLY A 27 6.96 13.00 -6.77
CA GLY A 27 8.10 12.84 -7.65
C GLY A 27 9.38 13.43 -7.04
N TRP A 28 9.32 14.68 -6.59
CA TRP A 28 10.45 15.32 -5.91
C TRP A 28 10.81 14.61 -4.60
N GLN A 29 9.82 14.18 -3.81
CA GLN A 29 10.05 13.39 -2.60
C GLN A 29 10.77 12.06 -2.91
N MET A 30 10.34 11.32 -3.93
CA MET A 30 10.97 10.06 -4.33
C MET A 30 12.39 10.29 -4.86
N LEU A 31 12.61 11.35 -5.63
CA LEU A 31 13.94 11.69 -6.16
C LEU A 31 14.91 12.02 -5.02
N PHE A 32 14.56 12.96 -4.14
CA PHE A 32 15.41 13.31 -3.01
C PHE A 32 15.51 12.18 -1.97
N GLY A 33 14.44 11.41 -1.77
CA GLY A 33 14.44 10.23 -0.91
C GLY A 33 15.32 9.10 -1.41
N SER A 34 15.56 9.01 -2.73
CA SER A 34 16.47 8.01 -3.30
C SER A 34 17.94 8.32 -2.99
N VAL A 35 18.31 9.59 -2.81
CA VAL A 35 19.70 10.02 -2.55
C VAL A 35 20.30 9.33 -1.32
N PRO A 36 19.71 9.38 -0.11
CA PRO A 36 20.26 8.68 1.05
C PRO A 36 20.27 7.16 0.86
N LEU A 37 19.30 6.58 0.13
CA LEU A 37 19.30 5.14 -0.16
C LEU A 37 20.48 4.76 -1.06
N VAL A 38 20.80 5.56 -2.07
CA VAL A 38 21.98 5.35 -2.93
C VAL A 38 23.27 5.51 -2.13
N LEU A 39 23.36 6.50 -1.24
CA LEU A 39 24.52 6.67 -0.35
C LEU A 39 24.70 5.47 0.57
N VAL A 40 23.62 4.98 1.19
CA VAL A 40 23.64 3.78 2.02
C VAL A 40 24.05 2.55 1.21
N ALA A 41 23.51 2.37 0.00
CA ALA A 41 23.89 1.27 -0.88
C ALA A 41 25.36 1.32 -1.31
N ALA A 42 25.95 2.51 -1.44
CA ALA A 42 27.36 2.69 -1.78
C ALA A 42 28.31 2.43 -0.59
N VAL A 43 27.86 2.71 0.64
CA VAL A 43 28.67 2.56 1.86
C VAL A 43 28.56 1.17 2.47
N ILE A 44 27.39 0.52 2.37
CA ILE A 44 27.19 -0.82 2.93
C ILE A 44 27.78 -1.87 1.97
N PRO A 45 28.76 -2.67 2.40
CA PRO A 45 29.27 -3.79 1.61
C PRO A 45 28.12 -4.78 1.38
N SER A 46 27.69 -4.89 0.13
CA SER A 46 26.66 -5.84 -0.29
C SER A 46 27.32 -6.94 -1.14
N HIS A 47 26.67 -8.12 -1.17
CA HIS A 47 27.11 -9.21 -2.04
C HIS A 47 27.23 -8.71 -3.49
N HIS A 48 28.17 -9.28 -4.26
CA HIS A 48 28.32 -8.94 -5.67
C HIS A 48 26.99 -9.11 -6.41
N VAL A 49 26.44 -8.00 -6.89
CA VAL A 49 25.22 -8.01 -7.71
C VAL A 49 25.57 -8.68 -9.03
N ALA A 50 25.01 -9.87 -9.25
CA ALA A 50 25.06 -10.51 -10.55
C ALA A 50 24.10 -9.78 -11.50
N TRP A 51 24.64 -8.94 -12.36
CA TRP A 51 23.90 -8.17 -13.38
C TRP A 51 23.44 -9.07 -14.53
N ALA A 52 22.67 -10.11 -14.21
CA ALA A 52 22.02 -10.96 -15.19
C ALA A 52 20.84 -10.21 -15.84
N SER A 53 20.52 -10.53 -17.10
CA SER A 53 19.36 -9.97 -17.81
C SER A 53 18.05 -10.19 -17.05
N ALA A 54 17.89 -11.34 -16.39
CA ALA A 54 16.76 -11.64 -15.53
C ALA A 54 16.65 -10.69 -14.33
N PHE A 55 17.78 -10.34 -13.71
CA PHE A 55 17.80 -9.38 -12.59
C PHE A 55 17.42 -7.97 -13.06
N VAL A 56 17.98 -7.52 -14.19
CA VAL A 56 17.64 -6.22 -14.78
C VAL A 56 16.15 -6.17 -15.15
N GLY A 57 15.60 -7.25 -15.72
CA GLY A 57 14.18 -7.37 -16.03
C GLY A 57 13.30 -7.30 -14.78
N ALA A 58 13.64 -8.04 -13.73
CA ALA A 58 12.91 -8.02 -12.46
C ALA A 58 12.97 -6.65 -11.77
N LEU A 59 14.14 -6.01 -11.78
CA LEU A 59 14.33 -4.65 -11.25
C LEU A 59 13.48 -3.64 -12.04
N GLY A 60 13.52 -3.70 -13.38
CA GLY A 60 12.70 -2.83 -14.23
C GLY A 60 11.20 -3.02 -13.97
N TYR A 61 10.72 -4.26 -13.89
CA TYR A 61 9.34 -4.55 -13.53
C TYR A 61 8.95 -3.94 -12.19
N ASN A 62 9.81 -4.07 -11.17
CA ASN A 62 9.54 -3.56 -9.83
C ASN A 62 9.45 -2.03 -9.81
N VAL A 63 10.36 -1.34 -10.51
CA VAL A 63 10.41 0.12 -10.57
C VAL A 63 9.21 0.68 -11.34
N PHE A 64 8.97 0.18 -12.57
CA PHE A 64 7.96 0.78 -13.45
C PHE A 64 6.55 0.31 -13.16
N VAL A 65 6.34 -1.01 -12.99
CA VAL A 65 5.01 -1.59 -12.86
C VAL A 65 4.58 -1.64 -11.40
N ALA A 66 5.38 -2.29 -10.55
CA ALA A 66 5.00 -2.53 -9.16
C ALA A 66 5.03 -1.25 -8.30
N THR A 67 5.88 -0.27 -8.66
CA THR A 67 6.02 0.97 -7.91
C THR A 67 5.39 2.16 -8.63
N ALA A 68 5.94 2.61 -9.76
CA ALA A 68 5.52 3.86 -10.40
C ALA A 68 4.06 3.81 -10.88
N LEU A 69 3.68 2.80 -11.66
CA LEU A 69 2.31 2.65 -12.15
C LEU A 69 1.32 2.42 -11.01
N ALA A 70 1.66 1.53 -10.06
CA ALA A 70 0.81 1.28 -8.90
C ALA A 70 0.56 2.55 -8.07
N TRP A 71 1.60 3.37 -7.85
CA TRP A 71 1.48 4.64 -7.14
C TRP A 71 0.61 5.64 -7.89
N LEU A 72 0.77 5.75 -9.22
CA LEU A 72 -0.07 6.60 -10.05
C LEU A 72 -1.55 6.20 -9.98
N LEU A 73 -1.84 4.91 -10.09
CA LEU A 73 -3.19 4.36 -9.95
C LEU A 73 -3.75 4.63 -8.55
N TRP A 74 -2.92 4.50 -7.51
CA TRP A 74 -3.33 4.83 -6.14
C TRP A 74 -3.69 6.30 -5.96
N LEU A 75 -2.86 7.22 -6.47
CA LEU A 75 -3.15 8.65 -6.43
C LEU A 75 -4.44 8.99 -7.20
N TYR A 76 -4.67 8.31 -8.33
CA TYR A 76 -5.91 8.43 -9.10
C TYR A 76 -7.13 7.92 -8.32
N VAL A 77 -7.02 6.77 -7.66
CA VAL A 77 -8.06 6.18 -6.79
C VAL A 77 -8.40 7.11 -5.64
N ILE A 78 -7.42 7.68 -4.93
CA ILE A 78 -7.66 8.62 -3.82
C ILE A 78 -8.38 9.90 -4.30
N LYS A 79 -8.09 10.37 -5.53
CA LYS A 79 -8.74 11.54 -6.10
C LYS A 79 -10.21 11.30 -6.44
N LEU A 80 -10.58 10.07 -6.82
CA LEU A 80 -11.90 9.74 -7.33
C LEU A 80 -12.83 9.08 -6.31
N LEU A 81 -12.28 8.32 -5.35
CA LEU A 81 -13.07 7.52 -4.42
C LEU A 81 -13.11 8.13 -3.01
N PRO A 82 -14.24 8.00 -2.30
CA PRO A 82 -14.30 8.27 -0.87
C PRO A 82 -13.27 7.43 -0.11
N ALA A 83 -12.69 8.00 0.96
CA ALA A 83 -11.64 7.33 1.74
C ALA A 83 -12.05 5.95 2.28
N GLY A 84 -13.34 5.72 2.52
CA GLY A 84 -13.88 4.41 2.89
C GLY A 84 -13.61 3.36 1.82
N LEU A 85 -13.97 3.61 0.56
CA LEU A 85 -13.74 2.65 -0.53
C LEU A 85 -12.25 2.43 -0.82
N ALA A 86 -11.43 3.49 -0.79
CA ALA A 86 -9.99 3.37 -0.99
C ALA A 86 -9.34 2.51 0.13
N SER A 87 -9.76 2.70 1.38
CA SER A 87 -9.31 1.88 2.51
C SER A 87 -9.73 0.43 2.36
N MET A 88 -10.93 0.16 1.87
CA MET A 88 -11.38 -1.21 1.61
C MET A 88 -10.54 -1.89 0.53
N GLY A 89 -10.14 -1.16 -0.52
CA GLY A 89 -9.22 -1.65 -1.54
C GLY A 89 -7.87 -2.10 -0.95
N THR A 90 -7.32 -1.38 0.03
CA THR A 90 -6.06 -1.79 0.68
C THR A 90 -6.17 -3.06 1.51
N LEU A 91 -7.36 -3.40 2.00
CA LEU A 91 -7.62 -4.64 2.73
C LEU A 91 -7.67 -5.87 1.80
N MET A 92 -7.81 -5.66 0.47
CA MET A 92 -7.72 -6.72 -0.53
C MET A 92 -6.27 -7.13 -0.84
N THR A 93 -5.28 -6.27 -0.62
CA THR A 93 -3.86 -6.58 -0.84
C THR A 93 -3.40 -7.90 -0.21
N PRO A 94 -3.63 -8.17 1.10
CA PRO A 94 -3.25 -9.45 1.70
C PRO A 94 -4.00 -10.65 1.09
N VAL A 95 -5.28 -10.48 0.73
CA VAL A 95 -6.08 -11.54 0.08
C VAL A 95 -5.47 -11.90 -1.28
N ILE A 96 -5.20 -10.90 -2.11
CA ILE A 96 -4.56 -11.07 -3.42
C ILE A 96 -3.17 -11.69 -3.26
N GLY A 97 -2.41 -11.25 -2.27
CA GLY A 97 -1.08 -11.80 -1.97
C GLY A 97 -1.11 -13.29 -1.63
N ILE A 98 -2.06 -13.72 -0.80
CA ILE A 98 -2.26 -15.13 -0.46
C ILE A 98 -2.68 -15.92 -1.69
N VAL A 99 -3.67 -15.45 -2.45
CA VAL A 99 -4.15 -16.13 -3.67
C VAL A 99 -3.02 -16.28 -4.68
N ALA A 100 -2.26 -15.22 -4.92
CA ALA A 100 -1.10 -15.24 -5.80
C ALA A 100 -0.02 -16.21 -5.28
N SER A 101 0.25 -16.24 -3.97
CA SER A 101 1.21 -17.16 -3.36
C SER A 101 0.82 -18.62 -3.56
N VAL A 102 -0.45 -18.95 -3.32
CA VAL A 102 -0.98 -20.33 -3.50
C VAL A 102 -0.88 -20.76 -4.95
N ILE A 103 -1.23 -19.87 -5.89
CA ILE A 103 -1.14 -20.16 -7.33
C ILE A 103 0.33 -20.32 -7.76
N GLN A 104 1.23 -19.47 -7.27
CA GLN A 104 2.63 -19.43 -7.70
C GLN A 104 3.46 -20.58 -7.13
N MET A 105 3.29 -20.91 -5.85
CA MET A 105 4.07 -21.96 -5.19
C MET A 105 3.53 -23.36 -5.48
N GLY A 106 2.23 -23.51 -5.79
CA GLY A 106 1.61 -24.82 -6.01
C GLY A 106 1.69 -25.76 -4.80
N GLU A 107 2.14 -25.27 -3.64
CA GLU A 107 2.28 -26.04 -2.42
C GLU A 107 0.92 -26.24 -1.76
N ARG A 108 0.70 -27.46 -1.24
CA ARG A 108 -0.44 -27.76 -0.38
C ARG A 108 -0.12 -27.16 0.98
N LEU A 109 -0.69 -26.00 1.28
CA LEU A 109 -0.72 -25.38 2.61
C LEU A 109 -0.88 -26.47 3.68
N GLU A 110 0.15 -26.66 4.52
CA GLU A 110 0.02 -27.57 5.65
C GLU A 110 -1.08 -27.08 6.59
N GLY A 111 -1.74 -27.98 7.31
CA GLY A 111 -2.96 -27.66 8.06
C GLY A 111 -2.81 -26.48 9.02
N LEU A 112 -1.62 -26.27 9.59
CA LEU A 112 -1.34 -25.16 10.51
C LEU A 112 -1.15 -23.82 9.78
N GLU A 113 -0.50 -23.82 8.61
CA GLU A 113 -0.32 -22.61 7.78
C GLU A 113 -1.66 -22.14 7.21
N GLY A 114 -2.49 -23.07 6.74
CA GLY A 114 -3.84 -22.80 6.27
C GLY A 114 -4.73 -22.22 7.38
N ALA A 115 -4.63 -22.75 8.61
CA ALA A 115 -5.35 -22.23 9.76
C ALA A 115 -4.92 -20.79 10.12
N GLY A 116 -3.60 -20.52 10.11
CA GLY A 116 -3.06 -19.18 10.35
C GLY A 116 -3.53 -18.16 9.31
N ILE A 117 -3.48 -18.53 8.03
CA ILE A 117 -3.99 -17.72 6.92
C ILE A 117 -5.49 -17.47 7.07
N GLY A 118 -6.27 -18.51 7.40
CA GLY A 118 -7.71 -18.38 7.66
C GLY A 118 -8.02 -17.39 8.77
N LEU A 119 -7.23 -17.39 9.85
CA LEU A 119 -7.41 -16.49 10.99
C LEU A 119 -7.08 -15.03 10.64
N VAL A 120 -6.04 -14.80 9.83
CA VAL A 120 -5.71 -13.46 9.29
C VAL A 120 -6.83 -12.97 8.36
N LEU A 121 -7.33 -13.81 7.45
CA LEU A 121 -8.42 -13.47 6.55
C LEU A 121 -9.71 -13.15 7.32
N LEU A 122 -10.03 -13.92 8.36
CA LEU A 122 -11.19 -13.66 9.21
C LEU A 122 -11.07 -12.32 9.94
N SER A 123 -9.91 -12.02 10.52
CA SER A 123 -9.65 -10.73 11.18
C SER A 123 -9.82 -9.55 10.22
N LEU A 124 -9.25 -9.64 9.01
CA LEU A 124 -9.41 -8.63 7.97
C LEU A 124 -10.87 -8.49 7.52
N PHE A 125 -11.59 -9.60 7.37
CA PHE A 125 -13.00 -9.58 7.01
C PHE A 125 -13.85 -8.88 8.06
N LEU A 126 -13.66 -9.20 9.35
CA LEU A 126 -14.37 -8.54 10.44
C LEU A 126 -14.09 -7.03 10.47
N LEU A 127 -12.83 -6.63 10.25
CA LEU A 127 -12.44 -5.22 10.17
C LEU A 127 -13.13 -4.49 9.00
N VAL A 128 -13.24 -5.12 7.83
CA VAL A 128 -13.97 -4.58 6.67
C VAL A 128 -15.46 -4.40 7.01
N VAL A 129 -16.07 -5.41 7.62
CA VAL A 129 -17.50 -5.38 7.99
C VAL A 129 -17.78 -4.28 9.00
N GLU A 130 -16.94 -4.13 10.04
CA GLU A 130 -17.06 -3.04 11.01
C GLU A 130 -16.91 -1.66 10.35
N GLY A 131 -15.99 -1.52 9.40
CA GLY A 131 -15.81 -0.29 8.62
C GLY A 131 -16.97 0.06 7.69
N LEU A 132 -17.78 -0.92 7.29
CA LEU A 132 -18.99 -0.75 6.48
C LEU A 132 -20.24 -0.42 7.29
N LEU A 133 -20.26 -0.73 8.59
CA LEU A 133 -21.42 -0.47 9.43
C LEU A 133 -21.61 1.05 9.63
N PRO A 134 -22.84 1.58 9.50
CA PRO A 134 -23.11 2.99 9.74
C PRO A 134 -22.69 3.40 11.15
N ARG A 135 -21.66 4.24 11.26
CA ARG A 135 -21.22 4.79 12.54
C ARG A 135 -22.33 5.70 13.08
N LYS A 136 -23.08 5.25 14.10
CA LYS A 136 -24.00 6.11 14.84
C LYS A 136 -23.20 7.29 15.40
N ARG A 137 -23.38 8.49 14.82
CA ARG A 137 -22.86 9.73 15.40
C ARG A 137 -23.46 9.91 16.80
N PRO A 138 -22.67 10.20 17.84
CA PRO A 138 -23.21 10.69 19.09
C PRO A 138 -23.99 11.97 18.81
N ALA A 139 -25.24 12.05 19.27
CA ALA A 139 -26.03 13.27 19.21
C ALA A 139 -25.27 14.39 19.92
N THR A 140 -25.07 15.51 19.24
CA THR A 140 -24.45 16.71 19.82
C THR A 140 -25.39 17.20 20.92
N PRO A 141 -24.93 17.38 22.18
CA PRO A 141 -25.75 18.01 23.20
C PRO A 141 -26.05 19.43 22.74
N GLU A 142 -27.33 19.73 22.57
CA GLU A 142 -27.83 21.05 22.25
C GLU A 142 -27.64 21.92 23.50
N THR A 143 -26.54 22.65 23.57
CA THR A 143 -26.35 23.69 24.59
C THR A 143 -27.17 24.91 24.17
N GLY A 144 -28.37 25.01 24.73
CA GLY A 144 -29.12 26.27 24.81
C GLY A 144 -28.59 27.20 25.90
#